data_AF-A0A1M6PW09-F1
#
_entry.id   AF-A0A1M6PW09-F1
#
_cell.length_a   1.000
_cell.length_b   1.000
_cell.length_c   1.000
_cell.angle_alpha   90.00
_cell.angle_beta   90.00
_cell.angle_gamma   90.00
#
_symmetry.space_group_name_H-M   'P 1'
#
loop_
_entity.id
_entity.type
_entity.pdbx_description
1 polymer ?
#
loop_
_entity_poly.entity_id
_entity_poly.type
_entity_poly.pdbx_seq_one_letter_code
_entity_poly.pdbx_strand_id
1 'polypeptide(L)'
;MITNLSDYRKRRQLEKLNSLVKEIIEVRQYLQIFKNLELPDYHDIIQKMPKDVKIELLVHLQQQQGLDYYGYFQLLEKEVELKKSIQKLTAELDNLLSDGE
;
A
#
# COMPACT_ATOMS: atom_id res chain seq x y z
N MET A 1 -22.67 33.69 9.24
CA MET A 1 -21.24 33.69 8.84
C MET A 1 -20.50 32.37 9.14
N ILE A 2 -21.15 31.34 9.70
CA ILE A 2 -20.52 30.05 10.07
C ILE A 2 -20.44 29.06 8.87
N THR A 3 -21.36 29.18 7.90
CA THR A 3 -21.45 28.35 6.69
C THR A 3 -20.18 28.37 5.83
N ASN A 4 -19.55 29.53 5.63
CA ASN A 4 -18.35 29.62 4.79
C ASN A 4 -17.14 28.84 5.34
N LEU A 5 -17.05 28.66 6.67
CA LEU A 5 -15.88 28.05 7.30
C LEU A 5 -16.00 26.52 7.37
N SER A 6 -17.21 25.99 7.57
CA SER A 6 -17.45 24.53 7.49
C SER A 6 -17.37 24.04 6.05
N ASP A 7 -17.95 24.77 5.09
CA ASP A 7 -17.90 24.42 3.66
C ASP A 7 -16.45 24.45 3.13
N TYR A 8 -15.65 25.42 3.58
CA TYR A 8 -14.23 25.47 3.27
C TYR A 8 -13.46 24.26 3.83
N ARG A 9 -13.74 23.84 5.08
CA ARG A 9 -13.11 22.66 5.68
C ARG A 9 -13.49 21.37 4.96
N LYS A 10 -14.77 21.21 4.60
CA LYS A 10 -15.28 20.07 3.82
C LYS A 10 -14.59 19.98 2.45
N ARG A 11 -14.52 21.09 1.70
CA ARG A 11 -13.80 21.13 0.41
C ARG A 11 -12.34 20.74 0.55
N ARG A 12 -11.64 21.28 1.54
CA ARG A 12 -10.22 20.99 1.76
C ARG A 12 -9.96 19.53 2.12
N GLN A 13 -10.85 18.90 2.90
CA GLN A 13 -10.75 17.48 3.21
C GLN A 13 -11.07 16.59 2.01
N LEU A 14 -12.04 16.97 1.17
CA LEU A 14 -12.33 16.27 -0.08
C LEU A 14 -11.16 16.36 -1.08
N GLU A 15 -10.49 17.51 -1.16
CA GLU A 15 -9.26 17.65 -1.97
C GLU A 15 -8.14 16.73 -1.48
N LYS A 16 -7.93 16.66 -0.16
CA LYS A 16 -6.96 15.73 0.46
C LYS A 16 -7.33 14.27 0.23
N LEU A 17 -8.61 13.93 0.33
CA LEU A 17 -9.10 12.59 0.06
C LEU A 17 -8.82 12.22 -1.40
N ASN A 18 -9.13 13.11 -2.34
CA ASN A 18 -8.86 12.91 -3.76
C ASN A 18 -7.37 12.72 -4.06
N SER A 19 -6.46 13.47 -3.41
CA SER A 19 -5.02 13.25 -3.60
C SER A 19 -4.57 11.88 -3.07
N LEU A 20 -5.03 11.47 -1.89
CA LEU A 20 -4.70 10.16 -1.32
C LEU A 20 -5.26 9.01 -2.16
N VAL A 21 -6.46 9.17 -2.72
CA VAL A 21 -7.07 8.17 -3.62
C VAL A 21 -6.30 8.05 -4.93
N LYS A 22 -5.79 9.14 -5.49
CA LYS A 22 -4.90 9.07 -6.66
C LYS A 22 -3.61 8.33 -6.33
N GLU A 23 -3.01 8.66 -5.20
CA GLU A 23 -1.74 8.06 -4.77
C GLU A 23 -1.88 6.54 -4.52
N ILE A 24 -2.97 6.08 -3.88
CA ILE A 24 -3.17 4.64 -3.67
C ILE A 24 -3.43 3.89 -5.00
N ILE A 25 -4.06 4.53 -5.98
CA ILE A 25 -4.24 3.93 -7.31
C ILE A 25 -2.88 3.75 -8.00
N GLU A 26 -2.02 4.76 -7.96
CA GLU A 26 -0.67 4.67 -8.53
C GLU A 26 0.16 3.58 -7.84
N VAL A 27 0.17 3.55 -6.50
CA VAL A 27 0.87 2.50 -5.73
C VAL A 27 0.37 1.10 -6.13
N ARG A 28 -0.95 0.92 -6.28
CA ARG A 28 -1.53 -0.35 -6.74
C ARG A 28 -1.13 -0.72 -8.16
N GLN A 29 -1.04 0.26 -9.07
CA GLN A 29 -0.56 0.02 -10.43
C GLN A 29 0.90 -0.48 -10.42
N TYR A 30 1.77 0.15 -9.62
CA TYR A 30 3.14 -0.33 -9.46
C TYR A 30 3.19 -1.75 -8.86
N LEU A 31 2.43 -2.01 -7.80
CA LEU A 31 2.32 -3.35 -7.21
C LEU A 31 1.81 -4.40 -8.21
N GLN A 32 0.93 -4.02 -9.13
CA GLN A 32 0.43 -4.92 -10.18
C GLN A 32 1.52 -5.29 -11.19
N ILE A 33 2.43 -4.37 -11.53
CA ILE A 33 3.60 -4.67 -12.37
C ILE A 33 4.42 -5.79 -11.71
N PHE A 34 4.65 -5.70 -10.39
CA PHE A 34 5.37 -6.73 -9.64
C PHE A 34 4.64 -8.07 -9.61
N LYS A 35 3.31 -8.09 -9.47
CA LYS A 35 2.52 -9.33 -9.54
C LYS A 35 2.61 -10.02 -10.89
N ASN A 36 2.66 -9.25 -11.98
CA ASN A 36 2.74 -9.79 -13.32
C ASN A 36 4.10 -10.39 -13.67
N LEU A 37 5.14 -10.18 -12.85
CA LEU A 37 6.47 -10.76 -13.07
C LEU A 37 6.56 -12.25 -12.71
N GLU A 38 5.48 -12.87 -12.22
CA GLU A 38 5.38 -14.31 -11.89
C GLU A 38 6.63 -14.87 -11.19
N LEU A 39 7.07 -14.15 -10.15
CA LEU A 39 8.37 -14.42 -9.57
C LEU A 39 8.41 -15.76 -8.82
N PRO A 40 9.56 -16.46 -8.83
CA PRO A 40 9.73 -17.68 -8.05
C PRO A 40 9.57 -17.37 -6.56
N ASP A 41 8.72 -18.15 -5.88
CA ASP A 41 8.66 -18.15 -4.42
C ASP A 41 9.80 -19.04 -3.88
N TYR A 42 11.00 -18.46 -3.77
CA TYR A 42 12.15 -19.20 -3.25
C TYR A 42 11.92 -19.68 -1.82
N HIS A 43 11.08 -19.02 -1.02
CA HIS A 43 10.79 -19.48 0.33
C HIS A 43 10.03 -20.81 0.31
N ASP A 44 8.97 -20.90 -0.48
CA ASP A 44 8.19 -22.12 -0.67
C ASP A 44 9.03 -23.24 -1.33
N ILE A 45 9.86 -22.89 -2.31
CA ILE A 45 10.79 -23.83 -2.96
C ILE A 45 11.79 -24.39 -1.92
N ILE A 46 12.38 -23.54 -1.09
CA ILE A 46 13.34 -23.95 -0.05
C ILE A 46 12.67 -24.87 0.99
N GLN A 47 11.43 -24.57 1.40
CA GLN A 47 10.71 -25.42 2.37
C GLN A 47 10.36 -26.81 1.82
N LYS A 48 10.11 -26.91 0.51
CA LYS A 48 9.76 -28.16 -0.17
C LYS A 48 10.97 -28.99 -0.60
N MET A 49 12.19 -28.44 -0.48
CA MET A 49 13.39 -29.16 -0.89
C MET A 49 13.68 -30.36 0.04
N PRO A 50 14.11 -31.50 -0.53
CA PRO A 50 14.59 -32.63 0.27
C PRO A 50 15.79 -32.22 1.13
N LYS A 51 15.91 -32.81 2.33
CA LYS A 51 16.97 -32.49 3.30
C LYS A 51 18.39 -32.73 2.79
N ASP A 52 18.53 -33.52 1.73
CA ASP A 52 19.80 -33.94 1.16
C ASP A 52 20.29 -32.99 0.05
N VAL A 53 19.48 -31.98 -0.31
CA VAL A 53 19.80 -31.00 -1.35
C VAL A 53 20.42 -29.76 -0.72
N LYS A 54 21.57 -29.33 -1.25
CA LYS A 54 22.19 -28.05 -0.86
C LYS A 54 21.33 -26.89 -1.35
N ILE A 55 20.75 -26.14 -0.42
CA ILE A 55 19.89 -24.98 -0.68
C ILE A 55 20.64 -23.63 -0.74
N GLU A 56 21.96 -23.63 -0.62
CA GLU A 56 22.80 -22.41 -0.51
C GLU A 56 22.57 -21.42 -1.65
N LEU A 57 22.46 -21.91 -2.89
CA LEU A 57 22.17 -21.07 -4.06
C LEU A 57 20.77 -20.45 -4.00
N LEU A 58 19.76 -21.22 -3.58
CA LEU A 58 18.38 -20.74 -3.47
C LEU A 58 18.24 -19.69 -2.38
N VAL A 59 18.94 -19.88 -1.25
CA VAL A 59 19.00 -18.89 -0.17
C VAL A 59 19.65 -17.60 -0.67
N HIS A 60 20.72 -17.68 -1.45
CA HIS A 60 21.37 -16.49 -2.00
C HIS A 60 20.48 -15.75 -3.01
N LEU A 61 19.81 -16.49 -3.90
CA LEU A 61 18.84 -15.92 -4.85
C LEU A 61 17.64 -15.28 -4.14
N GLN A 62 17.14 -15.89 -3.06
CA GLN A 62 16.09 -15.31 -2.21
C GLN A 62 16.55 -13.99 -1.59
N GLN A 63 17.79 -13.91 -1.11
CA GLN A 63 18.35 -12.68 -0.54
C GLN A 63 18.52 -11.58 -1.58
N GLN A 64 19.04 -11.91 -2.77
CA GLN A 64 19.17 -10.96 -3.87
C GLN A 64 17.81 -10.45 -4.33
N GLN A 65 16.81 -11.33 -4.46
CA GLN A 65 15.44 -10.93 -4.73
C GLN A 65 14.90 -10.03 -3.60
N GLY A 66 15.19 -10.30 -2.33
CA GLY A 66 14.81 -9.40 -1.24
C GLY A 66 15.35 -7.96 -1.43
N LEU A 67 16.58 -7.83 -1.93
CA LEU A 67 17.24 -6.53 -2.17
C LEU A 67 16.69 -5.83 -3.42
N ASP A 68 16.58 -6.54 -4.54
CA ASP A 68 16.08 -5.98 -5.81
C ASP A 68 14.61 -5.53 -5.69
N TYR A 69 13.85 -6.18 -4.80
CA TYR A 69 12.44 -5.91 -4.55
C TYR A 69 12.22 -5.12 -3.25
N TYR A 70 13.25 -4.50 -2.69
CA TYR A 70 13.09 -3.60 -1.54
C TYR A 70 12.03 -2.51 -1.83
N GLY A 71 12.01 -1.98 -3.06
CA GLY A 71 10.98 -1.05 -3.51
C GLY A 71 9.55 -1.63 -3.51
N TYR A 72 9.39 -2.93 -3.78
CA TYR A 72 8.08 -3.60 -3.71
C TYR A 72 7.56 -3.67 -2.27
N PHE A 73 8.40 -4.01 -1.30
CA PHE A 73 8.00 -4.03 0.12
C PHE A 73 7.69 -2.62 0.63
N GLN A 74 8.45 -1.61 0.22
CA GLN A 74 8.13 -0.21 0.50
C GLN A 74 6.78 0.20 -0.07
N LEU A 75 6.45 -0.24 -1.30
CA LEU A 75 5.15 0.03 -1.92
C LEU A 75 4.00 -0.67 -1.19
N LEU A 76 4.20 -1.89 -0.67
CA LEU A 76 3.22 -2.59 0.15
C LEU A 76 2.96 -1.86 1.47
N GLU A 77 4.01 -1.45 2.18
CA GLU A 77 3.90 -0.66 3.41
C GLU A 77 3.17 0.66 3.14
N LYS A 78 3.56 1.36 2.07
CA LYS A 78 2.91 2.59 1.63
C LYS A 78 1.43 2.40 1.29
N GLU A 79 1.05 1.29 0.66
CA GLU A 79 -0.37 0.98 0.40
C GLU A 79 -1.17 0.85 1.70
N VAL A 80 -0.60 0.20 2.72
CA VAL A 80 -1.23 0.04 4.04
C VAL A 80 -1.38 1.39 4.75
N GLU A 81 -0.36 2.24 4.71
CA GLU A 81 -0.40 3.59 5.28
C GLU A 81 -1.43 4.48 4.59
N LEU A 82 -1.51 4.43 3.26
CA LEU A 82 -2.50 5.17 2.49
C LEU A 82 -3.92 4.70 2.82
N LYS A 83 -4.16 3.39 2.95
CA LYS A 83 -5.46 2.86 3.39
C LYS A 83 -5.87 3.41 4.74
N LYS A 84 -4.97 3.41 5.73
CA LYS A 84 -5.22 3.95 7.08
C LYS A 84 -5.53 5.45 7.02
N SER A 85 -4.76 6.19 6.22
CA SER A 85 -4.91 7.64 6.07
C SER A 85 -6.24 8.01 5.41
N ILE A 86 -6.62 7.28 4.36
CA ILE A 86 -7.92 7.42 3.69
C ILE A 86 -9.04 7.14 4.68
N GLN A 87 -9.00 6.00 5.38
CA GLN A 87 -10.01 5.62 6.39
C GLN A 87 -10.21 6.70 7.45
N LYS A 88 -9.11 7.24 7.98
CA LYS A 88 -9.15 8.31 8.97
C LYS A 88 -9.78 9.59 8.42
N LEU A 89 -9.41 10.01 7.21
CA LEU A 89 -9.96 11.20 6.57
C LEU A 89 -11.44 11.04 6.19
N THR A 90 -11.87 9.86 5.76
CA THR A 90 -13.30 9.57 5.54
C THR A 90 -14.08 9.64 6.85
N ALA A 91 -13.56 9.08 7.96
CA ALA A 91 -14.23 9.18 9.25
C ALA A 91 -14.32 10.63 9.76
N GLU A 92 -13.27 11.45 9.54
CA GLU A 92 -13.30 12.88 9.84
C GLU A 92 -14.33 13.64 9.00
N LEU A 93 -14.46 13.29 7.72
CA LEU A 93 -15.48 13.85 6.82
C LEU A 93 -16.89 13.46 7.25
N ASP A 94 -17.11 12.19 7.59
CA ASP A 94 -18.40 11.67 8.04
C ASP A 94 -18.85 12.40 9.32
N ASN A 95 -17.95 12.59 10.29
CA ASN A 95 -18.22 13.36 11.51
C ASN A 95 -18.58 14.83 11.21
N LEU A 96 -17.91 15.47 10.25
CA LEU A 96 -18.20 16.84 9.84
C LEU A 96 -19.51 16.98 9.02
N LEU A 97 -20.01 15.88 8.47
CA LEU A 97 -21.29 15.82 7.80
C LEU A 97 -22.42 15.57 8.79
N SER A 98 -22.21 14.70 9.79
CA SER A 98 -23.19 14.40 10.84
C SER A 98 -23.35 15.52 11.88
N ASP A 99 -22.33 16.31 12.17
CA ASP A 99 -22.43 17.54 12.99
C ASP A 99 -23.19 18.69 12.27
N GLY A 100 -23.60 18.50 11.01
CA GLY A 100 -24.31 19.48 10.19
C GLY A 100 -25.82 19.28 10.05
N GLU A 101 -26.37 18.22 10.65
CA GLU A 101 -27.82 18.02 10.88
C GLU A 101 -28.24 18.57 12.25
#